data_AF-A0A179FIA7-F1
#
_entry.id   AF-A0A179FIA7-F1
#
_cell.length_a   1.000
_cell.length_b   1.000
_cell.length_c   1.000
_cell.angle_alpha   90.00
_cell.angle_beta   90.00
_cell.angle_gamma   90.00
#
_symmetry.space_group_name_H-M   'P 1'
#
loop_
_entity.id
_entity.type
_entity.pdbx_description
1 polymer ?
#
loop_
_entity_poly.entity_id
_entity_poly.type
_entity_poly.pdbx_seq_one_letter_code
_entity_poly.pdbx_strand_id
1 'polypeptide(L)'
;MNAEEFRQNVEDGQTPITSHDDVLRIAFIYSYDPFNKDGVFDDVEKLHKRGWSFGHGDMKFNRTLDVFYLAQIAAAIWRYSDQADGEFPQPDDFDAFYAQQHELLNQDAWRQYYSPDFIAQPTSARFYRLPNLQDLPDSSGELGKPRKKGVGHFTKLPRWAYNVTRTHWRQPTLSVTTISKIALSTLQQTILQLQKDCSTTQFQIQPYSKTQACFWLKYMDMDSSLDPVPMHVQKWNINAPYDFGVNVALGLYDMWAWEAHYSPELWASMSSANEPLLLEPDLDGTGKSEVSGCGWPESAGVVAEAWRSGWEPEVGSEEEIAFLAAVALKEAEGLVDMSSNLDYAVRSHMLLGVMRAAFVADRDDQVENLKKSMVQAGRLDDDTTAEQWIRQALIVMEPYARKLHGLWPDAEDDRTRLFRNILEENGQLFARWQFSPRLKEFAFKLKPRQIT
;
A
#
# COMPACT_ATOMS: atom_id res chain seq x y z
N MET A 1 -39.13 3.21 -6.99
CA MET A 1 -38.52 1.92 -6.66
C MET A 1 -37.62 2.16 -5.47
N ASN A 2 -37.86 1.46 -4.36
CA ASN A 2 -37.00 1.56 -3.18
C ASN A 2 -35.68 0.80 -3.43
N ALA A 3 -34.68 1.01 -2.59
CA ALA A 3 -33.34 0.46 -2.73
C ALA A 3 -33.31 -1.07 -2.74
N GLU A 4 -34.15 -1.71 -1.92
CA GLU A 4 -34.24 -3.17 -1.85
C GLU A 4 -34.83 -3.77 -3.13
N GLU A 5 -35.91 -3.16 -3.64
CA GLU A 5 -36.54 -3.54 -4.90
C GLU A 5 -35.57 -3.34 -6.08
N PHE A 6 -34.81 -2.23 -6.09
CA PHE A 6 -33.76 -2.02 -7.10
C PHE A 6 -32.68 -3.11 -7.02
N ARG A 7 -32.17 -3.40 -5.83
CA ARG A 7 -31.17 -4.45 -5.61
C ARG A 7 -31.66 -5.80 -6.12
N GLN A 8 -32.86 -6.22 -5.73
CA GLN A 8 -33.44 -7.50 -6.17
C GLN A 8 -33.61 -7.54 -7.69
N ASN A 9 -34.19 -6.50 -8.29
CA ASN A 9 -34.41 -6.45 -9.74
C ASN A 9 -33.10 -6.51 -10.52
N VAL A 10 -32.05 -5.86 -10.03
CA VAL A 10 -30.71 -5.90 -10.62
C VAL A 10 -30.08 -7.29 -10.46
N GLU A 11 -30.15 -7.88 -9.27
CA GLU A 11 -29.58 -9.21 -8.98
C GLU A 11 -30.29 -10.34 -9.75
N ASP A 12 -31.61 -10.22 -9.96
CA ASP A 12 -32.41 -11.15 -10.76
C ASP A 12 -32.26 -10.92 -12.27
N GLY A 13 -31.51 -9.90 -12.69
CA GLY A 13 -31.30 -9.55 -14.09
C GLY A 13 -32.50 -8.90 -14.78
N GLN A 14 -33.49 -8.43 -14.01
CA GLN A 14 -34.65 -7.69 -14.53
C GLN A 14 -34.29 -6.24 -14.89
N THR A 15 -33.34 -5.64 -14.16
CA THR A 15 -32.79 -4.30 -14.44
C THR A 15 -31.32 -4.41 -14.83
N PRO A 16 -30.93 -4.03 -16.05
CA PRO A 16 -29.54 -4.11 -16.48
C PRO A 16 -28.70 -2.97 -15.86
N ILE A 17 -27.47 -3.28 -15.48
CA ILE A 17 -26.46 -2.29 -15.07
C ILE A 17 -25.69 -1.87 -16.33
N THR A 18 -25.90 -0.64 -16.79
CA THR A 18 -25.39 -0.16 -18.08
C THR A 18 -24.53 1.09 -18.00
N SER A 19 -24.56 1.79 -16.87
CA SER A 19 -23.86 3.05 -16.65
C SER A 19 -23.05 3.05 -15.35
N HIS A 20 -22.16 4.04 -15.23
CA HIS A 20 -21.43 4.33 -14.00
C HIS A 20 -22.37 4.56 -12.81
N ASP A 21 -23.44 5.33 -13.03
CA ASP A 21 -24.42 5.68 -12.00
C ASP A 21 -25.19 4.44 -11.51
N ASP A 22 -25.48 3.49 -12.39
CA ASP A 22 -26.10 2.21 -12.02
C ASP A 22 -25.17 1.40 -11.09
N VAL A 23 -23.87 1.34 -11.41
CA VAL A 23 -22.85 0.65 -10.58
C VAL A 23 -22.69 1.36 -9.24
N LEU A 24 -22.65 2.70 -9.23
CA LEU A 24 -22.60 3.50 -8.01
C LEU A 24 -23.80 3.20 -7.09
N ARG A 25 -25.01 3.16 -7.65
CA ARG A 25 -26.23 2.92 -6.88
C ARG A 25 -26.21 1.56 -6.20
N ILE A 26 -25.86 0.50 -6.94
CA ILE A 26 -25.80 -0.84 -6.36
C ILE A 26 -24.64 -0.98 -5.35
N ALA A 27 -23.50 -0.34 -5.61
CA ALA A 27 -22.37 -0.30 -4.69
C ALA A 27 -22.70 0.45 -3.38
N PHE A 28 -23.39 1.59 -3.48
CA PHE A 28 -23.91 2.33 -2.33
C PHE A 28 -24.87 1.48 -1.50
N ILE A 29 -25.75 0.69 -2.12
CA ILE A 29 -26.63 -0.22 -1.37
C ILE A 29 -25.82 -1.31 -0.66
N TYR A 30 -24.77 -1.84 -1.30
CA TYR A 30 -23.91 -2.87 -0.70
C TYR A 30 -23.08 -2.36 0.47
N SER A 31 -22.72 -1.07 0.54
CA SER A 31 -21.96 -0.53 1.67
C SER A 31 -22.73 -0.55 2.99
N TYR A 32 -24.07 -0.71 2.97
CA TYR A 32 -24.92 -0.85 4.16
C TYR A 32 -25.15 -2.32 4.57
N ASP A 33 -24.53 -3.28 3.88
CA ASP A 33 -24.67 -4.69 4.24
C ASP A 33 -24.03 -4.96 5.62
N PRO A 34 -24.80 -5.34 6.65
CA PRO A 34 -24.27 -5.60 7.98
C PRO A 34 -23.33 -6.81 8.02
N PHE A 35 -23.31 -7.62 6.96
CA PHE A 35 -22.39 -8.75 6.80
C PHE A 35 -21.09 -8.39 6.06
N ASN A 36 -20.89 -7.12 5.68
CA ASN A 36 -19.62 -6.65 5.13
C ASN A 36 -18.56 -6.56 6.23
N LYS A 37 -17.74 -7.62 6.32
CA LYS A 37 -16.68 -7.78 7.34
C LYS A 37 -15.33 -7.28 6.85
N ASP A 38 -15.07 -7.34 5.54
CA ASP A 38 -13.76 -7.05 4.95
C ASP A 38 -13.74 -5.71 4.16
N GLY A 39 -14.76 -4.85 4.36
CA GLY A 39 -14.81 -3.48 3.86
C GLY A 39 -14.97 -3.38 2.34
N VAL A 40 -14.22 -2.47 1.72
CA VAL A 40 -14.27 -2.23 0.26
C VAL A 40 -13.95 -3.48 -0.56
N PHE A 41 -13.17 -4.42 -0.02
CA PHE A 41 -12.79 -5.63 -0.74
C PHE A 41 -13.94 -6.63 -0.85
N ASP A 42 -14.81 -6.74 0.14
CA ASP A 42 -15.97 -7.61 0.03
C ASP A 42 -16.97 -7.09 -1.00
N ASP A 43 -17.12 -5.77 -1.07
CA ASP A 43 -18.02 -5.14 -2.02
C ASP A 43 -17.49 -5.24 -3.46
N VAL A 44 -16.18 -5.06 -3.69
CA VAL A 44 -15.61 -5.24 -5.03
C VAL A 44 -15.79 -6.67 -5.54
N GLU A 45 -15.62 -7.68 -4.68
CA GLU A 45 -15.84 -9.08 -5.05
C GLU A 45 -17.32 -9.39 -5.35
N LYS A 46 -18.26 -8.74 -4.65
CA LYS A 46 -19.71 -8.86 -4.93
C LYS A 46 -20.05 -8.28 -6.30
N LEU A 47 -19.48 -7.13 -6.64
CA LEU A 47 -19.66 -6.49 -7.96
C LEU A 47 -19.08 -7.37 -9.07
N HIS A 48 -17.82 -7.80 -8.92
CA HIS A 48 -17.11 -8.59 -9.92
C HIS A 48 -17.77 -9.93 -10.21
N LYS A 49 -18.28 -10.64 -9.19
CA LYS A 49 -19.04 -11.91 -9.37
C LYS A 49 -20.28 -11.76 -10.23
N ARG A 50 -20.89 -10.57 -10.25
CA ARG A 50 -22.07 -10.26 -11.08
C ARG A 50 -21.71 -9.59 -12.40
N GLY A 51 -20.41 -9.46 -12.69
CA GLY A 51 -19.89 -8.88 -13.92
C GLY A 51 -19.91 -7.35 -13.95
N TRP A 52 -20.09 -6.70 -12.79
CA TRP A 52 -20.15 -5.25 -12.65
C TRP A 52 -18.79 -4.67 -12.26
N SER A 53 -18.50 -3.48 -12.78
CA SER A 53 -17.22 -2.79 -12.67
C SER A 53 -17.46 -1.31 -12.99
N PHE A 54 -16.76 -0.41 -12.31
CA PHE A 54 -16.72 1.01 -12.64
C PHE A 54 -15.85 1.27 -13.87
N GLY A 55 -14.83 0.44 -14.07
CA GLY A 55 -14.00 0.48 -15.26
C GLY A 55 -14.72 -0.02 -16.53
N HIS A 56 -14.31 0.55 -17.67
CA HIS A 56 -14.82 0.22 -19.01
C HIS A 56 -13.66 -0.16 -19.93
N GLY A 57 -13.93 -0.96 -20.98
CA GLY A 57 -12.91 -1.41 -21.93
C GLY A 57 -11.77 -2.16 -21.22
N ASP A 58 -10.53 -1.73 -21.45
CA ASP A 58 -9.33 -2.32 -20.85
C ASP A 58 -9.25 -2.12 -19.32
N MET A 59 -10.02 -1.16 -18.76
CA MET A 59 -10.10 -0.94 -17.32
C MET A 59 -11.22 -1.74 -16.66
N LYS A 60 -12.00 -2.54 -17.41
CA LYS A 60 -13.06 -3.36 -16.81
C LYS A 60 -12.46 -4.37 -15.83
N PHE A 61 -13.01 -4.42 -14.62
CA PHE A 61 -12.48 -5.20 -13.48
C PHE A 61 -11.09 -4.76 -13.00
N ASN A 62 -10.72 -3.51 -13.23
CA ASN A 62 -9.51 -2.93 -12.64
C ASN A 62 -9.75 -2.75 -11.13
N ARG A 63 -9.11 -3.60 -10.33
CA ARG A 63 -9.28 -3.64 -8.88
C ARG A 63 -8.96 -2.31 -8.22
N THR A 64 -7.92 -1.60 -8.67
CA THR A 64 -7.61 -0.28 -8.13
C THR A 64 -8.74 0.71 -8.37
N LEU A 65 -9.24 0.78 -9.61
CA LEU A 65 -10.32 1.70 -9.98
C LEU A 65 -11.63 1.38 -9.25
N ASP A 66 -11.98 0.10 -9.15
CA ASP A 66 -13.24 -0.30 -8.54
C ASP A 66 -13.23 -0.11 -7.03
N VAL A 67 -12.12 -0.42 -6.35
CA VAL A 67 -11.96 -0.15 -4.91
C VAL A 67 -11.87 1.35 -4.64
N PHE A 68 -11.27 2.14 -5.53
CA PHE A 68 -11.27 3.61 -5.40
C PHE A 68 -12.69 4.16 -5.30
N TYR A 69 -13.61 3.76 -6.17
CA TYR A 69 -14.99 4.25 -6.10
C TYR A 69 -15.73 3.81 -4.84
N LEU A 70 -15.45 2.61 -4.32
CA LEU A 70 -15.98 2.17 -3.03
C LEU A 70 -15.43 3.01 -1.86
N ALA A 71 -14.14 3.35 -1.89
CA ALA A 71 -13.54 4.28 -0.95
C ALA A 71 -14.16 5.69 -1.04
N GLN A 72 -14.45 6.17 -2.25
CA GLN A 72 -15.15 7.44 -2.48
C GLN A 72 -16.57 7.42 -1.90
N ILE A 73 -17.31 6.32 -2.05
CA ILE A 73 -18.64 6.15 -1.43
C ILE A 73 -18.51 6.26 0.10
N ALA A 74 -17.55 5.58 0.71
CA ALA A 74 -17.32 5.65 2.16
C ALA A 74 -17.02 7.09 2.61
N ALA A 75 -16.14 7.81 1.91
CA ALA A 75 -15.85 9.21 2.20
C ALA A 75 -17.08 10.12 2.03
N ALA A 76 -17.86 9.93 0.97
CA ALA A 76 -19.10 10.68 0.74
C ALA A 76 -20.14 10.44 1.85
N ILE A 77 -20.27 9.21 2.36
CA ILE A 77 -21.17 8.89 3.48
C ILE A 77 -20.80 9.69 4.73
N TRP A 78 -19.50 9.75 5.06
CA TRP A 78 -19.01 10.54 6.19
C TRP A 78 -19.22 12.04 6.01
N ARG A 79 -18.95 12.56 4.80
CA ARG A 79 -19.20 13.98 4.48
C ARG A 79 -20.67 14.34 4.54
N TYR A 80 -21.55 13.44 4.11
CA TYR A 80 -23.00 13.63 4.23
C TYR A 80 -23.41 13.70 5.71
N SER A 81 -22.91 12.78 6.55
CA SER A 81 -23.20 12.75 7.99
C SER A 81 -22.73 14.02 8.71
N ASP A 82 -21.53 14.52 8.39
CA ASP A 82 -21.02 15.79 8.93
C ASP A 82 -21.91 16.99 8.53
N GLN A 83 -22.50 16.95 7.34
CA GLN A 83 -23.40 17.99 6.83
C GLN A 83 -24.85 17.86 7.35
N ALA A 84 -25.21 16.70 7.90
CA ALA A 84 -26.55 16.35 8.36
C ALA A 84 -26.60 16.11 9.88
N ASP A 85 -25.83 16.86 10.67
CA ASP A 85 -25.79 16.80 12.13
C ASP A 85 -25.57 15.37 12.71
N GLY A 86 -24.83 14.53 11.99
CA GLY A 86 -24.51 13.15 12.38
C GLY A 86 -25.42 12.08 11.77
N GLU A 87 -26.44 12.44 10.98
CA GLU A 87 -27.32 11.47 10.32
C GLU A 87 -26.68 10.86 9.06
N PHE A 88 -26.57 9.54 9.01
CA PHE A 88 -26.08 8.84 7.81
C PHE A 88 -27.17 8.74 6.74
N PRO A 89 -26.83 8.87 5.45
CA PRO A 89 -27.80 8.73 4.38
C PRO A 89 -28.36 7.29 4.39
N GLN A 90 -29.63 7.11 4.06
CA GLN A 90 -30.22 5.79 3.92
C GLN A 90 -30.08 5.28 2.47
N PRO A 91 -30.16 3.96 2.22
CA PRO A 91 -30.11 3.41 0.86
C PRO A 91 -31.12 4.05 -0.11
N ASP A 92 -32.29 4.45 0.40
CA ASP A 92 -33.35 5.12 -0.38
C ASP A 92 -33.01 6.58 -0.74
N ASP A 93 -32.04 7.20 -0.07
CA ASP A 93 -31.63 8.59 -0.27
C ASP A 93 -30.59 8.77 -1.38
N PHE A 94 -30.29 7.71 -2.15
CA PHE A 94 -29.20 7.69 -3.14
C PHE A 94 -29.22 8.89 -4.09
N ASP A 95 -30.39 9.27 -4.63
CA ASP A 95 -30.47 10.34 -5.62
C ASP A 95 -30.06 11.71 -5.01
N ALA A 96 -30.47 11.98 -3.77
CA ALA A 96 -30.10 13.21 -3.05
C ALA A 96 -28.62 13.18 -2.64
N PHE A 97 -28.17 12.04 -2.12
CA PHE A 97 -26.77 11.78 -1.78
C PHE A 97 -25.85 11.99 -2.98
N TYR A 98 -26.19 11.41 -4.14
CA TYR A 98 -25.39 11.51 -5.36
C TYR A 98 -25.35 12.94 -5.89
N ALA A 99 -26.48 13.66 -5.89
CA ALA A 99 -26.51 15.06 -6.32
C ALA A 99 -25.61 15.95 -5.46
N GLN A 100 -25.55 15.72 -4.15
CA GLN A 100 -24.74 16.48 -3.21
C GLN A 100 -23.24 16.14 -3.29
N GLN A 101 -22.90 14.88 -3.58
CA GLN A 101 -21.53 14.37 -3.59
C GLN A 101 -21.01 14.09 -5.02
N HIS A 102 -21.62 14.70 -6.04
CA HIS A 102 -21.36 14.41 -7.45
C HIS A 102 -19.88 14.62 -7.84
N GLU A 103 -19.22 15.64 -7.30
CA GLU A 103 -17.80 15.91 -7.57
C GLU A 103 -16.89 14.75 -7.14
N LEU A 104 -17.27 14.03 -6.07
CA LEU A 104 -16.51 12.89 -5.55
C LEU A 104 -16.78 11.60 -6.32
N LEU A 105 -18.03 11.44 -6.79
CA LEU A 105 -18.56 10.17 -7.27
C LEU A 105 -18.65 10.07 -8.80
N ASN A 106 -18.55 11.17 -9.55
CA ASN A 106 -18.67 11.14 -11.01
C ASN A 106 -17.63 10.21 -11.69
N GLN A 107 -17.95 9.78 -12.91
CA GLN A 107 -17.18 8.81 -13.68
C GLN A 107 -15.72 9.22 -13.97
N ASP A 108 -15.41 10.52 -13.98
CA ASP A 108 -14.06 11.03 -14.24
C ASP A 108 -13.31 11.44 -12.97
N ALA A 109 -13.92 11.28 -11.78
CA ALA A 109 -13.34 11.69 -10.50
C ALA A 109 -11.96 11.07 -10.27
N TRP A 110 -11.77 9.79 -10.65
CA TRP A 110 -10.50 9.07 -10.48
C TRP A 110 -9.31 9.76 -11.16
N ARG A 111 -9.53 10.54 -12.22
CA ARG A 111 -8.48 11.23 -12.98
C ARG A 111 -7.75 12.29 -12.16
N GLN A 112 -8.36 12.76 -11.07
CA GLN A 112 -7.70 13.67 -10.14
C GLN A 112 -6.74 12.95 -9.19
N TYR A 113 -6.92 11.64 -9.00
CA TYR A 113 -6.21 10.83 -8.00
C TYR A 113 -5.15 9.92 -8.63
N TYR A 114 -5.41 9.42 -9.85
CA TYR A 114 -4.51 8.51 -10.55
C TYR A 114 -4.07 9.05 -11.90
N SER A 115 -2.80 8.83 -12.24
CA SER A 115 -2.36 8.98 -13.62
C SER A 115 -2.86 7.81 -14.49
N PRO A 116 -3.20 8.05 -15.78
CA PRO A 116 -3.65 6.99 -16.68
C PRO A 116 -2.65 5.83 -16.82
N ASP A 117 -1.35 6.14 -16.86
CA ASP A 117 -0.31 5.10 -16.97
C ASP A 117 -0.26 4.23 -15.71
N PHE A 118 -0.47 4.81 -14.53
CA PHE A 118 -0.47 4.08 -13.26
C PHE A 118 -1.66 3.12 -13.14
N ILE A 119 -2.87 3.57 -13.50
CA ILE A 119 -4.07 2.72 -13.44
C ILE A 119 -4.01 1.58 -14.48
N ALA A 120 -3.37 1.83 -15.63
CA ALA A 120 -3.21 0.84 -16.71
C ALA A 120 -2.17 -0.25 -16.39
N GLN A 121 -1.37 -0.11 -15.33
CA GLN A 121 -0.41 -1.14 -14.95
C GLN A 121 -1.11 -2.46 -14.61
N PRO A 122 -0.54 -3.62 -15.02
CA PRO A 122 -1.08 -4.94 -14.64
C PRO A 122 -1.23 -5.11 -13.12
N THR A 123 -0.30 -4.54 -12.35
CA THR A 123 -0.31 -4.59 -10.88
C THR A 123 -1.50 -3.80 -10.30
N SER A 124 -1.80 -2.62 -10.82
CA SER A 124 -2.95 -1.80 -10.40
C SER A 124 -4.29 -2.44 -10.82
N ALA A 125 -4.33 -3.08 -11.99
CA ALA A 125 -5.51 -3.81 -12.43
C ALA A 125 -5.83 -5.01 -11.52
N ARG A 126 -4.80 -5.67 -10.97
CA ARG A 126 -4.95 -6.88 -10.17
C ARG A 126 -5.05 -6.63 -8.67
N PHE A 127 -4.39 -5.60 -8.16
CA PHE A 127 -4.30 -5.27 -6.74
C PHE A 127 -4.73 -3.82 -6.51
N TYR A 128 -5.42 -3.57 -5.41
CA TYR A 128 -5.75 -2.23 -4.98
C TYR A 128 -4.49 -1.46 -4.53
N ARG A 129 -4.30 -0.29 -5.12
CA ARG A 129 -3.21 0.64 -4.81
C ARG A 129 -3.76 2.02 -4.50
N LEU A 130 -3.13 2.71 -3.55
CA LEU A 130 -3.49 4.10 -3.25
C LEU A 130 -3.19 5.02 -4.46
N PRO A 131 -3.95 6.12 -4.59
CA PRO A 131 -3.68 7.21 -5.54
C PRO A 131 -2.20 7.61 -5.62
N ASN A 132 -1.70 7.90 -6.83
CA ASN A 132 -0.32 8.36 -7.03
C ASN A 132 -0.19 9.88 -7.21
N LEU A 133 -1.30 10.61 -7.40
CA LEU A 133 -1.29 12.07 -7.62
C LEU A 133 -1.64 12.88 -6.37
N GLN A 134 -2.57 12.41 -5.53
CA GLN A 134 -3.03 13.08 -4.30
C GLN A 134 -3.60 12.05 -3.33
N ASP A 135 -3.78 12.39 -2.05
CA ASP A 135 -4.39 11.47 -1.07
C ASP A 135 -5.82 11.07 -1.44
N LEU A 136 -6.28 9.93 -0.91
CA LEU A 136 -7.71 9.67 -0.87
C LEU A 136 -8.42 10.75 -0.04
N PRO A 137 -9.69 11.04 -0.35
CA PRO A 137 -10.49 11.95 0.45
C PRO A 137 -10.53 11.52 1.91
N ASP A 138 -10.28 12.49 2.78
CA ASP A 138 -10.35 12.38 4.24
C ASP A 138 -9.33 11.40 4.86
N SER A 139 -8.40 10.84 4.07
CA SER A 139 -7.40 9.86 4.55
C SER A 139 -6.18 10.45 5.24
N SER A 140 -6.11 11.77 5.40
CA SER A 140 -4.98 12.49 6.01
C SER A 140 -5.21 12.89 7.46
N GLY A 141 -6.33 12.47 8.07
CA GLY A 141 -6.70 12.80 9.43
C GLY A 141 -7.55 11.71 10.09
N GLU A 142 -8.13 12.05 11.24
CA GLU A 142 -9.04 11.16 11.97
C GLU A 142 -10.25 10.79 11.10
N LEU A 143 -10.67 9.53 11.20
CA LEU A 143 -11.85 9.03 10.52
C LEU A 143 -13.08 9.89 10.85
N GLY A 144 -13.87 10.24 9.83
CA GLY A 144 -15.10 11.01 9.99
C GLY A 144 -14.90 12.50 10.27
N LYS A 145 -13.65 12.98 10.34
CA LYS A 145 -13.35 14.41 10.49
C LYS A 145 -12.55 14.89 9.28
N PRO A 146 -13.22 15.36 8.20
CA PRO A 146 -12.52 15.90 7.04
C PRO A 146 -11.69 17.09 7.49
N ARG A 147 -10.38 16.92 7.55
CA ARG A 147 -9.52 18.05 7.86
C ARG A 147 -9.36 18.86 6.57
N LYS A 148 -9.84 20.11 6.57
CA LYS A 148 -9.88 21.00 5.40
C LYS A 148 -8.48 21.52 5.05
N LYS A 149 -7.62 20.64 4.52
CA LYS A 149 -6.37 21.04 3.85
C LYS A 149 -6.59 20.99 2.34
N GLY A 150 -5.86 21.81 1.60
CA GLY A 150 -5.95 21.86 0.13
C GLY A 150 -5.60 20.53 -0.53
N VAL A 151 -5.67 20.50 -1.86
CA VAL A 151 -5.30 19.34 -2.69
C VAL A 151 -3.81 19.01 -2.52
N GLY A 152 -3.48 17.76 -2.20
CA GLY A 152 -2.10 17.31 -2.01
C GLY A 152 -1.96 15.85 -1.59
N HIS A 153 -0.72 15.37 -1.46
CA HIS A 153 -0.39 13.99 -1.10
C HIS A 153 0.37 13.94 0.23
N PHE A 154 -0.34 14.16 1.33
CA PHE A 154 0.21 14.31 2.68
C PHE A 154 0.52 12.98 3.35
N THR A 155 -0.19 11.90 3.00
CA THR A 155 0.04 10.58 3.61
C THR A 155 1.26 9.84 3.04
N LYS A 156 1.76 10.27 1.87
CA LYS A 156 2.81 9.58 1.11
C LYS A 156 4.11 9.41 1.89
N LEU A 157 4.70 10.53 2.31
CA LEU A 157 6.00 10.54 2.99
C LEU A 157 5.93 9.87 4.38
N PRO A 158 4.91 10.14 5.22
CA PRO A 158 4.73 9.41 6.47
C PRO A 158 4.59 7.89 6.27
N ARG A 159 3.78 7.45 5.29
CA ARG A 159 3.60 6.01 4.98
C ARG A 159 4.90 5.37 4.53
N TRP A 160 5.62 6.05 3.63
CA TRP A 160 6.93 5.60 3.17
C TRP A 160 7.92 5.47 4.35
N ALA A 161 8.01 6.48 5.22
CA ALA A 161 8.91 6.44 6.38
C ALA A 161 8.52 5.32 7.36
N TYR A 162 7.22 5.14 7.60
CA TYR A 162 6.70 4.01 8.36
C TYR A 162 7.18 2.68 7.76
N ASN A 163 7.07 2.50 6.44
CA ASN A 163 7.54 1.27 5.78
C ASN A 163 9.05 1.08 5.96
N VAL A 164 9.86 2.13 5.80
CA VAL A 164 11.32 2.10 6.00
C VAL A 164 11.67 1.62 7.41
N THR A 165 11.12 2.26 8.44
CA THR A 165 11.37 1.88 9.85
C THR A 165 10.94 0.44 10.12
N ARG A 166 9.73 0.04 9.69
CA ARG A 166 9.25 -1.34 9.89
C ARG A 166 10.10 -2.37 9.16
N THR A 167 10.68 -2.02 8.01
CA THR A 167 11.61 -2.89 7.28
C THR A 167 12.85 -3.16 8.10
N HIS A 168 13.48 -2.10 8.62
CA HIS A 168 14.66 -2.20 9.45
C HIS A 168 14.40 -3.05 10.71
N TRP A 169 13.32 -2.77 11.44
CA TRP A 169 13.02 -3.46 12.70
C TRP A 169 12.72 -4.95 12.53
N ARG A 170 12.14 -5.35 11.40
CA ARG A 170 11.75 -6.76 11.17
C ARG A 170 12.85 -7.61 10.58
N GLN A 171 13.77 -6.97 9.87
CA GLN A 171 14.89 -7.62 9.20
C GLN A 171 16.11 -6.69 9.29
N PRO A 172 16.76 -6.60 10.47
CA PRO A 172 17.91 -5.71 10.69
C PRO A 172 19.20 -6.29 10.07
N THR A 173 19.13 -6.68 8.81
CA THR A 173 20.25 -7.17 7.98
C THR A 173 21.20 -6.05 7.57
N LEU A 174 20.67 -4.84 7.38
CA LEU A 174 21.40 -3.66 6.98
C LEU A 174 21.49 -2.67 8.15
N SER A 175 22.62 -1.95 8.26
CA SER A 175 22.78 -0.86 9.22
C SER A 175 21.77 0.26 8.97
N VAL A 176 21.37 0.99 10.02
CA VAL A 176 20.50 2.19 9.92
C VAL A 176 21.03 3.17 8.87
N THR A 177 22.34 3.41 8.85
CA THR A 177 22.97 4.30 7.86
C THR A 177 22.78 3.81 6.41
N THR A 178 22.95 2.50 6.18
CA THR A 178 22.78 1.91 4.84
C THR A 178 21.34 1.99 4.37
N ILE A 179 20.38 1.57 5.21
CA ILE A 179 18.97 1.55 4.85
C ILE A 179 18.41 2.96 4.67
N SER A 180 18.81 3.94 5.50
CA SER A 180 18.42 5.34 5.34
C SER A 180 18.96 5.95 4.04
N LYS A 181 20.20 5.61 3.65
CA LYS A 181 20.77 6.04 2.37
C LYS A 181 19.99 5.46 1.18
N ILE A 182 19.65 4.17 1.23
CA ILE A 182 18.82 3.51 0.20
C ILE A 182 17.45 4.17 0.12
N ALA A 183 16.80 4.36 1.27
CA ALA A 183 15.49 4.97 1.37
C ALA A 183 15.47 6.38 0.74
N LEU A 184 16.37 7.28 1.16
CA LEU A 184 16.41 8.64 0.63
C LEU A 184 16.72 8.68 -0.87
N SER A 185 17.65 7.83 -1.34
CA SER A 185 17.99 7.77 -2.76
C SER A 185 16.84 7.28 -3.63
N THR A 186 16.13 6.23 -3.19
CA THR A 186 15.00 5.67 -3.95
C THR A 186 13.82 6.63 -3.96
N LEU A 187 13.48 7.22 -2.81
CA LEU A 187 12.43 8.24 -2.71
C LEU A 187 12.67 9.44 -3.64
N GLN A 188 13.91 9.94 -3.70
CA GLN A 188 14.26 11.03 -4.61
C GLN A 188 14.06 10.63 -6.07
N GLN A 189 14.54 9.45 -6.46
CA GLN A 189 14.43 8.95 -7.83
C GLN A 189 12.97 8.77 -8.27
N THR A 190 12.14 8.17 -7.42
CA THR A 190 10.72 7.94 -7.74
C THR A 190 9.92 9.22 -7.83
N ILE A 191 10.16 10.20 -6.93
CA ILE A 191 9.48 11.51 -7.02
C ILE A 191 9.90 12.27 -8.29
N LEU A 192 11.19 12.31 -8.61
CA LEU A 192 11.66 12.97 -9.84
C LEU A 192 11.09 12.31 -11.10
N GLN A 193 10.98 10.97 -11.10
CA GLN A 193 10.38 10.24 -12.20
C GLN A 193 8.88 10.56 -12.33
N LEU A 194 8.13 10.55 -11.22
CA LEU A 194 6.71 10.92 -11.22
C LEU A 194 6.49 12.36 -11.71
N GLN A 195 7.35 13.31 -11.29
CA GLN A 195 7.30 14.69 -11.76
C GLN A 195 7.55 14.80 -13.27
N LYS A 196 8.49 14.02 -13.79
CA LYS A 196 8.79 13.96 -15.23
C LYS A 196 7.59 13.40 -16.01
N ASP A 197 7.01 12.31 -15.53
CA ASP A 197 5.89 11.64 -16.20
C ASP A 197 4.61 12.48 -16.16
N CYS A 198 4.42 13.26 -15.09
CA CYS A 198 3.28 14.16 -14.93
C CYS A 198 3.53 15.59 -15.43
N SER A 199 4.69 15.89 -16.03
CA SER A 199 5.11 17.25 -16.41
C SER A 199 4.20 17.96 -17.41
N THR A 200 3.40 17.20 -18.17
CA THR A 200 2.42 17.71 -19.14
C THR A 200 1.00 17.80 -18.59
N THR A 201 0.79 17.34 -17.35
CA THR A 201 -0.52 17.33 -16.70
C THR A 201 -0.76 18.61 -15.90
N GLN A 202 -2.02 18.90 -15.57
CA GLN A 202 -2.38 20.04 -14.72
C GLN A 202 -2.05 19.82 -13.23
N PHE A 203 -1.50 18.65 -12.87
CA PHE A 203 -1.23 18.28 -11.49
C PHE A 203 0.14 18.79 -11.03
N GLN A 204 0.15 19.49 -9.90
CA GLN A 204 1.39 19.93 -9.25
C GLN A 204 1.88 18.84 -8.29
N ILE A 205 2.79 17.98 -8.75
CA ILE A 205 3.44 16.98 -7.90
C ILE A 205 4.43 17.68 -6.95
N GLN A 206 4.27 17.42 -5.65
CA GLN A 206 5.16 17.98 -4.62
C GLN A 206 6.62 17.58 -4.88
N PRO A 207 7.56 18.54 -4.85
CA PRO A 207 8.98 18.25 -5.06
C PRO A 207 9.56 17.44 -3.92
N TYR A 208 10.60 16.66 -4.22
CA TYR A 208 11.35 15.94 -3.21
C TYR A 208 11.98 16.93 -2.20
N SER A 209 11.72 16.70 -0.91
CA SER A 209 12.40 17.42 0.18
C SER A 209 13.11 16.42 1.08
N LYS A 210 14.44 16.48 1.09
CA LYS A 210 15.27 15.66 1.98
C LYS A 210 14.98 15.97 3.45
N THR A 211 14.70 17.23 3.79
CA THR A 211 14.36 17.66 5.15
C THR A 211 13.08 16.97 5.64
N GLN A 212 12.02 16.98 4.81
CA GLN A 212 10.78 16.26 5.15
C GLN A 212 11.01 14.75 5.29
N ALA A 213 11.75 14.15 4.36
CA ALA A 213 12.03 12.72 4.40
C ALA A 213 12.79 12.34 5.69
N CYS A 214 13.83 13.10 6.05
CA CYS A 214 14.58 12.89 7.30
C CYS A 214 13.73 13.15 8.54
N PHE A 215 12.87 14.19 8.53
CA PHE A 215 11.94 14.44 9.63
C PHE A 215 11.06 13.21 9.87
N TRP A 216 10.42 12.68 8.83
CA TRP A 216 9.52 11.54 8.97
C TRP A 216 10.24 10.27 9.38
N LEU A 217 11.45 10.00 8.89
CA LEU A 217 12.27 8.88 9.37
C LEU A 217 12.56 9.00 10.87
N LYS A 218 12.94 10.20 11.34
CA LYS A 218 13.20 10.46 12.76
C LYS A 218 11.92 10.37 13.61
N TYR A 219 10.81 10.93 13.11
CA TYR A 219 9.51 10.89 13.77
C TYR A 219 8.98 9.46 13.90
N MET A 220 9.24 8.60 12.91
CA MET A 220 8.94 7.18 12.92
C MET A 220 9.99 6.34 13.67
N ASP A 221 10.86 6.99 14.46
CA ASP A 221 11.81 6.36 15.38
C ASP A 221 12.87 5.46 14.72
N MET A 222 13.32 5.82 13.52
CA MET A 222 14.32 5.06 12.76
C MET A 222 15.67 4.91 13.48
N ASP A 223 16.07 5.92 14.25
CA ASP A 223 17.38 5.98 14.90
C ASP A 223 17.41 5.36 16.32
N SER A 224 16.26 4.97 16.88
CA SER A 224 16.25 4.34 18.20
C SER A 224 16.96 3.00 18.17
N SER A 225 18.00 2.89 19.01
CA SER A 225 18.58 1.59 19.36
C SER A 225 17.49 0.73 19.98
N LEU A 226 17.44 -0.56 19.62
CA LEU A 226 16.59 -1.59 20.20
C LEU A 226 16.88 -1.76 21.72
N ASP A 227 16.59 -0.77 22.56
CA ASP A 227 16.35 -1.01 23.97
C ASP A 227 14.98 -1.66 24.10
N PRO A 228 14.82 -2.65 25.00
CA PRO A 228 13.58 -3.38 25.13
C PRO A 228 12.49 -2.46 25.67
N VAL A 229 11.75 -1.83 24.76
CA VAL A 229 10.43 -1.28 25.05
C VAL A 229 9.66 -2.38 25.78
N PRO A 230 9.06 -2.11 26.94
CA PRO A 230 8.48 -3.15 27.77
C PRO A 230 7.56 -4.06 26.95
N MET A 231 7.72 -5.37 27.14
CA MET A 231 7.22 -6.48 26.32
C MET A 231 5.71 -6.41 25.96
N HIS A 232 4.93 -5.61 26.69
CA HIS A 232 3.51 -5.34 26.41
C HIS A 232 3.27 -4.38 25.23
N VAL A 233 4.25 -3.58 24.81
CA VAL A 233 4.17 -2.75 23.59
C VAL A 233 4.78 -3.51 22.40
N GLN A 234 5.84 -4.31 22.61
CA GLN A 234 6.49 -5.13 21.55
C GLN A 234 5.53 -6.14 20.90
N LYS A 235 4.65 -6.77 21.69
CA LYS A 235 3.66 -7.73 21.16
C LYS A 235 2.62 -7.06 20.26
N TRP A 236 2.35 -5.77 20.47
CA TRP A 236 1.37 -4.99 19.70
C TRP A 236 1.99 -4.22 18.52
N ASN A 237 3.28 -3.86 18.58
CA ASN A 237 3.88 -2.99 17.56
C ASN A 237 4.81 -3.71 16.58
N ILE A 238 5.50 -4.78 17.02
CA ILE A 238 6.39 -5.56 16.15
C ILE A 238 5.63 -6.71 15.48
N ASN A 239 4.62 -7.23 16.19
CA ASN A 239 3.85 -8.43 15.81
C ASN A 239 2.36 -8.19 15.52
N ALA A 240 1.81 -6.98 15.72
CA ALA A 240 0.37 -6.76 15.49
C ALA A 240 0.06 -5.93 14.22
N PRO A 241 -1.14 -6.15 13.66
CA PRO A 241 -1.49 -5.87 12.27
C PRO A 241 -2.12 -4.48 12.11
N TYR A 242 -1.36 -3.42 12.38
CA TYR A 242 -1.83 -2.08 12.04
C TYR A 242 -1.01 -1.53 10.89
N ASP A 243 -1.63 -1.66 9.73
CA ASP A 243 -1.27 -0.96 8.51
C ASP A 243 -1.31 0.57 8.76
N PHE A 244 -0.57 1.34 7.97
CA PHE A 244 -0.33 2.76 8.25
C PHE A 244 -1.62 3.61 8.32
N GLY A 245 -2.53 3.44 7.38
CA GLY A 245 -3.87 4.05 7.37
C GLY A 245 -4.75 3.69 8.58
N VAL A 246 -4.66 2.49 9.18
CA VAL A 246 -5.35 2.17 10.44
C VAL A 246 -4.79 3.02 11.58
N ASN A 247 -3.46 3.20 11.61
CA ASN A 247 -2.84 4.08 12.59
C ASN A 247 -3.28 5.54 12.38
N VAL A 248 -3.45 5.99 11.13
CA VAL A 248 -4.02 7.31 10.82
C VAL A 248 -5.47 7.41 11.28
N ALA A 249 -6.31 6.40 11.04
CA ALA A 249 -7.71 6.37 11.49
C ALA A 249 -7.85 6.43 13.01
N LEU A 250 -6.91 5.83 13.74
CA LEU A 250 -6.80 5.92 15.19
C LEU A 250 -6.26 7.28 15.69
N GLY A 251 -5.88 8.18 14.78
CA GLY A 251 -5.28 9.47 15.08
C GLY A 251 -3.82 9.40 15.56
N LEU A 252 -3.15 8.25 15.44
CA LEU A 252 -1.79 8.05 15.99
C LEU A 252 -0.73 8.94 15.33
N TYR A 253 -0.99 9.39 14.11
CA TYR A 253 -0.07 10.22 13.36
C TYR A 253 -0.78 11.49 12.89
N ASP A 254 -0.21 12.63 13.26
CA ASP A 254 -0.60 13.90 12.69
C ASP A 254 0.27 14.20 11.47
N MET A 255 -0.33 14.06 10.28
CA MET A 255 0.34 14.25 8.98
C MET A 255 0.95 15.66 8.81
N TRP A 256 0.65 16.61 9.70
CA TRP A 256 1.03 18.01 9.56
C TRP A 256 1.78 18.60 10.74
N ALA A 257 1.99 17.83 11.81
CA ALA A 257 2.73 18.30 12.99
C ALA A 257 4.09 18.91 12.62
N TRP A 258 4.70 18.40 11.55
CA TRP A 258 5.98 18.85 11.03
C TRP A 258 5.96 20.32 10.54
N GLU A 259 4.82 20.88 10.09
CA GLU A 259 4.71 22.28 9.65
C GLU A 259 4.83 23.28 10.81
N ALA A 260 4.65 22.84 12.06
CA ALA A 260 4.94 23.67 13.23
C ALA A 260 6.45 23.87 13.46
N HIS A 261 7.29 23.08 12.79
CA HIS A 261 8.74 23.08 12.98
C HIS A 261 9.51 23.67 11.79
N TYR A 262 8.92 23.69 10.59
CA TYR A 262 9.62 24.05 9.34
C TYR A 262 8.81 25.03 8.48
N SER A 263 9.38 26.19 8.13
CA SER A 263 8.77 27.13 7.18
C SER A 263 8.77 26.60 5.73
N PRO A 264 7.75 26.94 4.91
CA PRO A 264 7.71 26.73 3.45
C PRO A 264 9.03 26.99 2.74
N GLU A 265 9.66 28.11 3.06
CA GLU A 265 10.93 28.53 2.47
C GLU A 265 12.05 27.56 2.83
N LEU A 266 12.13 27.13 4.09
CA LEU A 266 13.20 26.25 4.57
C LEU A 266 13.12 24.85 3.94
N TRP A 267 11.94 24.22 3.88
CA TRP A 267 11.84 22.86 3.33
C TRP A 267 11.80 22.80 1.79
N ALA A 268 11.47 23.91 1.12
CA ALA A 268 11.59 24.05 -0.33
C ALA A 268 13.02 24.42 -0.80
N SER A 269 13.88 24.93 0.11
CA SER A 269 15.20 25.46 -0.23
C SER A 269 16.21 24.43 -0.78
N MET A 270 15.98 23.13 -0.59
CA MET A 270 16.92 22.08 -1.01
C MET A 270 16.47 21.36 -2.29
N SER A 271 16.76 21.98 -3.44
CA SER A 271 16.67 21.35 -4.77
C SER A 271 18.02 20.88 -5.32
N SER A 272 19.14 21.08 -4.61
CA SER A 272 20.48 20.70 -5.09
C SER A 272 21.00 19.43 -4.40
N ALA A 273 21.32 18.42 -5.20
CA ALA A 273 21.73 17.08 -4.77
C ALA A 273 23.06 16.98 -3.99
N ASN A 274 23.75 18.11 -3.77
CA ASN A 274 25.13 18.14 -3.27
C ASN A 274 25.29 19.15 -2.13
N GLU A 275 24.62 18.95 -0.99
CA GLU A 275 25.17 19.31 0.33
C GLU A 275 24.36 18.67 1.49
N PRO A 276 25.00 18.33 2.62
CA PRO A 276 24.36 17.65 3.72
C PRO A 276 23.88 18.63 4.77
N LEU A 277 22.62 18.52 5.19
CA LEU A 277 22.21 18.34 6.59
C LEU A 277 20.68 18.38 6.64
N LEU A 278 20.10 17.57 7.52
CA LEU A 278 18.77 17.86 8.05
C LEU A 278 18.80 19.32 8.49
N LEU A 279 17.99 20.18 7.87
CA LEU A 279 17.89 21.54 8.32
C LEU A 279 17.30 21.53 9.73
N GLU A 280 17.89 22.33 10.63
CA GLU A 280 17.31 22.51 11.96
C GLU A 280 15.96 23.22 11.82
N PRO A 281 14.97 22.89 12.67
CA PRO A 281 13.71 23.62 12.74
C PRO A 281 13.94 25.14 12.84
N ASP A 282 13.28 25.92 11.99
CA ASP A 282 13.29 27.38 12.05
C ASP A 282 12.04 27.96 12.75
N LEU A 283 11.09 27.09 13.10
CA LEU A 283 9.91 27.44 13.88
C LEU A 283 9.98 26.81 15.28
N ASP A 284 9.31 27.45 16.24
CA ASP A 284 9.41 27.14 17.67
C ASP A 284 8.81 25.78 18.06
N GLY A 285 7.96 25.18 17.21
CA GLY A 285 7.55 23.79 17.32
C GLY A 285 6.88 23.41 18.64
N THR A 286 6.42 24.39 19.42
CA THR A 286 5.96 24.16 20.81
C THR A 286 4.62 23.46 20.89
N GLY A 287 3.90 23.36 19.77
CA GLY A 287 2.69 22.56 19.65
C GLY A 287 3.02 21.08 19.55
N LYS A 288 3.02 20.37 20.68
CA LYS A 288 2.71 18.94 20.62
C LYS A 288 1.37 18.83 19.92
N SER A 289 1.34 18.11 18.80
CA SER A 289 0.11 17.76 18.09
C SER A 289 -0.95 17.35 19.12
N GLU A 290 -2.08 18.05 19.11
CA GLU A 290 -3.25 17.72 19.92
C GLU A 290 -3.86 16.44 19.38
N VAL A 291 -3.16 15.32 19.55
CA VAL A 291 -3.69 13.99 19.33
C VAL A 291 -4.49 13.65 20.58
N SER A 292 -5.74 14.13 20.62
CA SER A 292 -6.75 13.40 21.38
C SER A 292 -6.95 12.07 20.66
N GLY A 293 -6.28 11.02 21.12
CA GLY A 293 -6.75 9.69 20.80
C GLY A 293 -8.24 9.65 21.12
N CYS A 294 -9.08 9.27 20.16
CA CYS A 294 -10.41 8.82 20.51
C CYS A 294 -10.16 7.66 21.48
N GLY A 295 -10.42 7.88 22.76
CA GLY A 295 -10.07 6.94 23.83
C GLY A 295 -10.48 5.51 23.47
N TRP A 296 -9.91 4.53 24.17
CA TRP A 296 -10.30 3.12 24.05
C TRP A 296 -11.76 3.00 23.64
N PRO A 297 -12.06 2.41 22.48
CA PRO A 297 -13.34 2.62 21.85
C PRO A 297 -14.47 2.16 22.78
N GLU A 298 -15.39 3.07 23.07
CA GLU A 298 -16.78 2.65 23.26
C GLU A 298 -17.35 2.09 21.93
N SER A 299 -16.69 2.30 20.78
CA SER A 299 -17.05 1.72 19.47
C SER A 299 -15.94 0.86 18.86
N ALA A 300 -16.04 -0.47 18.99
CA ALA A 300 -15.07 -1.47 18.50
C ALA A 300 -14.85 -1.52 16.96
N GLY A 301 -15.18 -0.45 16.20
CA GLY A 301 -15.29 -0.44 14.74
C GLY A 301 -14.24 0.36 13.96
N VAL A 302 -13.39 1.19 14.59
CA VAL A 302 -12.49 2.11 13.85
C VAL A 302 -11.55 1.40 12.86
N VAL A 303 -11.04 0.22 13.22
CA VAL A 303 -10.20 -0.59 12.32
C VAL A 303 -10.99 -1.08 11.12
N ALA A 304 -12.22 -1.58 11.35
CA ALA A 304 -13.10 -2.02 10.28
C ALA A 304 -13.53 -0.86 9.37
N GLU A 305 -13.70 0.33 9.94
CA GLU A 305 -14.03 1.53 9.18
C GLU A 305 -12.84 2.03 8.34
N ALA A 306 -11.60 1.99 8.84
CA ALA A 306 -10.42 2.29 8.03
C ALA A 306 -10.30 1.36 6.80
N TRP A 307 -10.66 0.09 6.97
CA TRP A 307 -10.74 -0.88 5.86
C TRP A 307 -11.93 -0.59 4.92
N ARG A 308 -13.09 -0.18 5.45
CA ARG A 308 -14.25 0.27 4.66
C ARG A 308 -13.98 1.57 3.90
N SER A 309 -13.07 2.41 4.37
CA SER A 309 -12.65 3.62 3.67
C SER A 309 -11.52 3.38 2.66
N GLY A 310 -11.02 2.15 2.53
CA GLY A 310 -9.94 1.82 1.60
C GLY A 310 -8.62 2.52 1.93
N TRP A 311 -8.39 2.90 3.19
CA TRP A 311 -7.16 3.63 3.57
C TRP A 311 -5.91 2.76 3.52
N GLU A 312 -6.08 1.47 3.26
CA GLU A 312 -5.01 0.51 3.22
C GLU A 312 -4.96 -0.18 1.87
N PRO A 313 -3.83 -0.09 1.13
CA PRO A 313 -3.66 -0.77 -0.14
C PRO A 313 -3.18 -2.20 0.02
N GLU A 314 -3.49 -3.04 -0.96
CA GLU A 314 -2.95 -4.42 -1.04
C GLU A 314 -1.48 -4.43 -1.45
N VAL A 315 -1.06 -3.42 -2.24
CA VAL A 315 0.31 -3.22 -2.69
C VAL A 315 0.72 -1.76 -2.46
N GLY A 316 1.92 -1.55 -1.91
CA GLY A 316 2.45 -0.23 -1.60
C GLY A 316 2.62 0.70 -2.81
N SER A 317 2.95 1.95 -2.54
CA SER A 317 3.26 2.95 -3.57
C SER A 317 4.55 2.62 -4.33
N GLU A 318 4.81 3.31 -5.43
CA GLU A 318 6.06 3.17 -6.20
C GLU A 318 7.31 3.43 -5.32
N GLU A 319 7.25 4.41 -4.42
CA GLU A 319 8.30 4.74 -3.47
C GLU A 319 8.58 3.58 -2.51
N GLU A 320 7.52 2.94 -2.02
CA GLU A 320 7.63 1.79 -1.11
C GLU A 320 8.21 0.57 -1.85
N ILE A 321 7.73 0.28 -3.05
CA ILE A 321 8.21 -0.85 -3.86
C ILE A 321 9.68 -0.64 -4.25
N ALA A 322 10.04 0.54 -4.76
CA ALA A 322 11.42 0.85 -5.16
C ALA A 322 12.39 0.75 -3.98
N PHE A 323 11.98 1.24 -2.80
CA PHE A 323 12.75 1.07 -1.58
C PHE A 323 12.96 -0.41 -1.22
N LEU A 324 11.89 -1.21 -1.22
CA LEU A 324 11.96 -2.63 -0.86
C LEU A 324 12.77 -3.45 -1.87
N ALA A 325 12.64 -3.17 -3.16
CA ALA A 325 13.46 -3.75 -4.20
C ALA A 325 14.94 -3.39 -4.01
N ALA A 326 15.26 -2.13 -3.71
CA ALA A 326 16.64 -1.71 -3.48
C ALA A 326 17.26 -2.32 -2.21
N VAL A 327 16.48 -2.47 -1.13
CA VAL A 327 16.91 -3.22 0.06
C VAL A 327 17.18 -4.68 -0.29
N ALA A 328 16.28 -5.31 -1.04
CA ALA A 328 16.44 -6.71 -1.42
C ALA A 328 17.67 -6.96 -2.29
N LEU A 329 17.96 -6.04 -3.21
CA LEU A 329 19.20 -6.07 -4.01
C LEU A 329 20.43 -5.90 -3.14
N LYS A 330 20.39 -5.02 -2.14
CA LYS A 330 21.53 -4.82 -1.25
C LYS A 330 21.78 -6.03 -0.35
N GLU A 331 20.73 -6.69 0.11
CA GLU A 331 20.84 -7.94 0.88
C GLU A 331 21.38 -9.10 0.02
N ALA A 332 21.01 -9.13 -1.26
CA ALA A 332 21.43 -10.15 -2.23
C ALA A 332 22.76 -9.83 -2.96
N GLU A 333 23.47 -8.77 -2.58
CA GLU A 333 24.68 -8.32 -3.25
C GLU A 333 25.77 -9.40 -3.20
N GLY A 334 26.33 -9.77 -4.36
CA GLY A 334 27.30 -10.87 -4.49
C GLY A 334 26.71 -12.28 -4.32
N LEU A 335 25.38 -12.39 -4.20
CA LEU A 335 24.68 -13.67 -4.03
C LEU A 335 23.83 -14.06 -5.24
N VAL A 336 23.87 -13.34 -6.36
CA VAL A 336 23.04 -13.68 -7.52
C VAL A 336 23.50 -14.94 -8.26
N ASP A 337 24.69 -15.47 -7.97
CA ASP A 337 25.20 -16.70 -8.56
C ASP A 337 24.50 -17.96 -8.01
N MET A 338 24.26 -18.93 -8.89
CA MET A 338 23.53 -20.17 -8.54
C MET A 338 24.19 -20.96 -7.39
N SER A 339 25.51 -20.88 -7.27
CA SER A 339 26.32 -21.56 -6.26
C SER A 339 26.40 -20.84 -4.91
N SER A 340 25.93 -19.58 -4.83
CA SER A 340 26.03 -18.80 -3.59
C SER A 340 25.06 -19.31 -2.53
N ASN A 341 25.56 -19.48 -1.31
CA ASN A 341 24.76 -19.91 -0.16
C ASN A 341 23.78 -18.81 0.26
N LEU A 342 22.50 -19.16 0.36
CA LEU A 342 21.41 -18.26 0.71
C LEU A 342 21.02 -18.43 2.18
N ASP A 343 21.00 -17.33 2.92
CA ASP A 343 20.37 -17.28 4.26
C ASP A 343 18.84 -17.15 4.11
N TYR A 344 18.12 -18.27 4.21
CA TYR A 344 16.65 -18.30 4.10
C TYR A 344 15.91 -17.71 5.31
N ALA A 345 16.64 -17.20 6.31
CA ALA A 345 16.07 -16.30 7.31
C ALA A 345 15.91 -14.87 6.77
N VAL A 346 16.39 -14.56 5.56
CA VAL A 346 16.27 -13.26 4.87
C VAL A 346 15.30 -13.37 3.68
N ARG A 347 14.27 -12.51 3.65
CA ARG A 347 13.22 -12.57 2.60
C ARG A 347 13.81 -12.46 1.19
N SER A 348 14.78 -11.59 0.99
CA SER A 348 15.38 -11.33 -0.33
C SER A 348 16.14 -12.53 -0.85
N HIS A 349 16.75 -13.32 0.04
CA HIS A 349 17.37 -14.59 -0.32
C HIS A 349 16.33 -15.66 -0.63
N MET A 350 15.19 -15.69 0.08
CA MET A 350 14.08 -16.58 -0.26
C MET A 350 13.55 -16.29 -1.68
N LEU A 351 13.33 -15.01 -2.00
CA LEU A 351 12.90 -14.57 -3.34
C LEU A 351 13.94 -14.90 -4.41
N LEU A 352 15.23 -14.65 -4.13
CA LEU A 352 16.31 -15.02 -5.04
C LEU A 352 16.39 -16.54 -5.24
N GLY A 353 16.19 -17.33 -4.18
CA GLY A 353 16.12 -18.79 -4.26
C GLY A 353 14.99 -19.28 -5.17
N VAL A 354 13.80 -18.66 -5.07
CA VAL A 354 12.69 -18.94 -5.98
C VAL A 354 13.03 -18.53 -7.42
N MET A 355 13.66 -17.38 -7.60
CA MET A 355 14.09 -16.93 -8.92
C MET A 355 15.05 -17.95 -9.54
N ARG A 356 16.06 -18.43 -8.80
CA ARG A 356 16.95 -19.50 -9.29
C ARG A 356 16.19 -20.78 -9.65
N ALA A 357 15.24 -21.19 -8.81
CA ALA A 357 14.40 -22.36 -9.05
C ALA A 357 13.56 -22.25 -10.35
N ALA A 358 13.24 -21.04 -10.80
CA ALA A 358 12.52 -20.82 -12.06
C ALA A 358 13.38 -21.07 -13.32
N PHE A 359 14.71 -21.15 -13.20
CA PHE A 359 15.65 -21.29 -14.33
C PHE A 359 16.40 -22.62 -14.37
N VAL A 360 16.14 -23.53 -13.42
CA VAL A 360 16.76 -24.87 -13.41
C VAL A 360 15.87 -25.91 -14.10
N ALA A 361 16.49 -26.90 -14.73
CA ALA A 361 15.78 -28.05 -15.30
C ALA A 361 15.28 -29.02 -14.21
N ASP A 362 16.07 -29.21 -13.15
CA ASP A 362 15.73 -30.06 -12.01
C ASP A 362 15.03 -29.26 -10.91
N ARG A 363 13.81 -28.82 -11.24
CA ARG A 363 13.04 -27.90 -10.42
C ARG A 363 12.54 -28.53 -9.13
N ASP A 364 12.12 -29.79 -9.17
CA ASP A 364 11.44 -30.42 -8.04
C ASP A 364 12.40 -30.58 -6.85
N ASP A 365 13.62 -31.03 -7.10
CA ASP A 365 14.65 -31.16 -6.06
C ASP A 365 15.06 -29.79 -5.47
N GLN A 366 15.15 -28.76 -6.31
CA GLN A 366 15.46 -27.39 -5.85
C GLN A 366 14.32 -26.79 -5.01
N VAL A 367 13.07 -26.99 -5.42
CA VAL A 367 11.90 -26.54 -4.66
C VAL A 367 11.80 -27.28 -3.33
N GLU A 368 12.05 -28.58 -3.29
CA GLU A 368 12.06 -29.36 -2.04
C GLU A 368 13.16 -28.91 -1.08
N ASN A 369 14.37 -28.63 -1.59
CA ASN A 369 15.47 -28.10 -0.77
C ASN A 369 15.16 -26.69 -0.25
N LEU A 370 14.59 -25.83 -1.09
CA LEU A 370 14.16 -24.49 -0.72
C LEU A 370 13.10 -24.53 0.40
N LYS A 371 12.09 -25.38 0.24
CA LYS A 371 11.02 -25.60 1.23
C LYS A 371 11.58 -25.97 2.60
N LYS A 372 12.41 -27.02 2.65
CA LYS A 372 13.05 -27.46 3.90
C LYS A 372 13.87 -26.35 4.54
N SER A 373 14.63 -25.61 3.73
CA SER A 373 15.50 -24.54 4.23
C SER A 373 14.72 -23.35 4.79
N MET A 374 13.60 -22.96 4.18
CA MET A 374 12.72 -21.89 4.66
C MET A 374 12.02 -22.24 5.98
N VAL A 375 11.59 -23.49 6.14
CA VAL A 375 10.98 -23.99 7.38
C VAL A 375 12.03 -24.08 8.49
N GLN A 376 13.23 -24.62 8.19
CA GLN A 376 14.34 -24.68 9.14
C GLN A 376 14.81 -23.28 9.60
N ALA A 377 14.75 -22.28 8.72
CA ALA A 377 15.04 -20.88 9.08
C ALA A 377 13.95 -20.24 9.98
N GLY A 378 12.85 -20.93 10.25
CA GLY A 378 11.80 -20.50 11.17
C GLY A 378 10.93 -19.33 10.65
N ARG A 379 11.05 -18.98 9.35
CA ARG A 379 10.25 -17.90 8.73
C ARG A 379 8.82 -18.35 8.41
N LEU A 380 8.59 -19.66 8.26
CA LEU A 380 7.32 -20.29 7.95
C LEU A 380 7.01 -21.40 8.96
N ASP A 381 5.72 -21.68 9.18
CA ASP A 381 5.24 -22.62 10.19
C ASP A 381 5.53 -24.09 9.83
N ASP A 382 5.28 -24.45 8.58
CA ASP A 382 5.37 -25.82 8.09
C ASP A 382 5.62 -25.87 6.57
N ASP A 383 5.88 -27.09 6.10
CA ASP A 383 6.13 -27.40 4.69
C ASP A 383 4.95 -27.00 3.79
N THR A 384 3.70 -27.10 4.25
CA THR A 384 2.52 -26.76 3.43
C THR A 384 2.48 -25.26 3.14
N THR A 385 2.76 -24.45 4.15
CA THR A 385 2.84 -23.00 4.04
C THR A 385 4.02 -22.58 3.15
N ALA A 386 5.16 -23.25 3.28
CA ALA A 386 6.33 -23.03 2.43
C ALA A 386 6.10 -23.41 0.96
N GLU A 387 5.46 -24.54 0.71
CA GLU A 387 5.10 -24.96 -0.65
C GLU A 387 4.15 -23.95 -1.31
N GLN A 388 3.11 -23.51 -0.58
CA GLN A 388 2.18 -22.50 -1.09
C GLN A 388 2.90 -21.18 -1.42
N TRP A 389 3.79 -20.71 -0.53
CA TRP A 389 4.56 -19.50 -0.72
C TRP A 389 5.47 -19.59 -1.96
N ILE A 390 6.20 -20.69 -2.12
CA ILE A 390 7.10 -20.92 -3.26
C ILE A 390 6.29 -20.97 -4.55
N ARG A 391 5.18 -21.71 -4.58
CA ARG A 391 4.30 -21.81 -5.76
C ARG A 391 3.80 -20.42 -6.19
N GLN A 392 3.38 -19.62 -5.24
CA GLN A 392 2.91 -18.26 -5.46
C GLN A 392 4.01 -17.34 -6.02
N ALA A 393 5.23 -17.41 -5.47
CA ALA A 393 6.36 -16.65 -6.01
C ALA A 393 6.79 -17.14 -7.41
N LEU A 394 6.71 -18.45 -7.68
CA LEU A 394 7.02 -19.02 -9.01
C LEU A 394 6.04 -18.55 -10.09
N ILE A 395 4.75 -18.43 -9.79
CA ILE A 395 3.75 -17.86 -10.73
C ILE A 395 4.19 -16.48 -11.24
N VAL A 396 4.85 -15.69 -10.38
CA VAL A 396 5.35 -14.36 -10.71
C VAL A 396 6.67 -14.42 -11.49
N MET A 397 7.58 -15.32 -11.13
CA MET A 397 8.95 -15.34 -11.68
C MET A 397 9.10 -16.17 -12.97
N GLU A 398 8.29 -17.21 -13.16
CA GLU A 398 8.31 -18.08 -14.35
C GLU A 398 8.11 -17.35 -15.69
N PRO A 399 7.23 -16.34 -15.82
CA PRO A 399 7.13 -15.57 -17.05
C PRO A 399 8.46 -14.94 -17.50
N TYR A 400 9.31 -14.51 -16.56
CA TYR A 400 10.62 -13.94 -16.87
C TYR A 400 11.60 -15.00 -17.35
N ALA A 401 11.60 -16.17 -16.70
CA ALA A 401 12.39 -17.32 -17.16
C ALA A 401 11.96 -17.76 -18.57
N ARG A 402 10.66 -17.82 -18.84
CA ARG A 402 10.13 -18.15 -20.17
C ARG A 402 10.53 -17.14 -21.25
N LYS A 403 10.52 -15.84 -20.93
CA LYS A 403 11.00 -14.77 -21.85
C LYS A 403 12.48 -14.95 -22.21
N LEU A 404 13.28 -15.54 -21.31
CA LEU A 404 14.68 -15.86 -21.52
C LEU A 404 14.91 -17.31 -21.98
N HIS A 405 13.86 -18.04 -22.37
CA HIS A 405 13.94 -19.45 -22.77
C HIS A 405 14.57 -20.37 -21.72
N GLY A 406 14.43 -20.04 -20.43
CA GLY A 406 15.03 -20.76 -19.32
C GLY A 406 16.54 -20.55 -19.18
N LEU A 407 17.14 -19.65 -19.97
CA LEU A 407 18.57 -19.35 -19.90
C LEU A 407 18.84 -18.40 -18.73
N TRP A 408 19.62 -18.85 -17.76
CA TRP A 408 20.13 -18.00 -16.70
C TRP A 408 21.16 -17.02 -17.30
N PRO A 409 21.05 -15.69 -17.06
CA PRO A 409 21.99 -14.74 -17.63
C PRO A 409 23.44 -15.04 -17.23
N ASP A 410 24.42 -14.84 -18.11
CA ASP A 410 25.83 -15.17 -17.85
C ASP A 410 26.53 -14.13 -16.95
N ALA A 411 26.22 -12.84 -17.15
CA ALA A 411 26.81 -11.74 -16.41
C ALA A 411 26.07 -11.47 -15.09
N GLU A 412 26.82 -11.21 -14.02
CA GLU A 412 26.27 -10.85 -12.70
C GLU A 412 25.36 -9.62 -12.75
N ASP A 413 25.76 -8.61 -13.54
CA ASP A 413 25.00 -7.37 -13.73
C ASP A 413 23.63 -7.63 -14.36
N ASP A 414 23.54 -8.58 -15.29
CA ASP A 414 22.28 -8.94 -15.95
C ASP A 414 21.36 -9.72 -15.01
N ARG A 415 21.92 -10.59 -14.16
CA ARG A 415 21.17 -11.29 -13.09
C ARG A 415 20.61 -10.30 -12.08
N THR A 416 21.45 -9.35 -11.64
CA THR A 416 21.07 -8.30 -10.70
C THR A 416 19.98 -7.41 -11.28
N ARG A 417 20.10 -7.03 -12.56
CA ARG A 417 19.08 -6.24 -13.27
C ARG A 417 17.78 -7.02 -13.45
N LEU A 418 17.86 -8.30 -13.79
CA LEU A 418 16.68 -9.16 -13.89
C LEU A 418 15.97 -9.27 -12.54
N PHE A 419 16.70 -9.51 -11.46
CA PHE A 419 16.12 -9.59 -10.12
C PHE A 419 15.47 -8.26 -9.73
N ARG A 420 16.14 -7.12 -9.97
CA ARG A 420 15.56 -5.78 -9.78
C ARG A 420 14.25 -5.63 -10.52
N ASN A 421 14.22 -5.90 -11.83
CA ASN A 421 13.04 -5.70 -12.67
C ASN A 421 11.86 -6.55 -12.18
N ILE A 422 12.11 -7.81 -11.81
CA ILE A 422 11.07 -8.69 -11.24
C ILE A 422 10.48 -8.06 -9.97
N LEU A 423 11.34 -7.58 -9.06
CA LEU A 423 10.90 -7.03 -7.78
C LEU A 423 10.14 -5.70 -7.92
N GLU A 424 10.61 -4.81 -8.81
CA GLU A 424 9.99 -3.50 -9.07
C GLU A 424 8.63 -3.65 -9.80
N GLU A 425 8.53 -4.55 -10.77
CA GLU A 425 7.26 -4.80 -11.50
C GLU A 425 6.23 -5.57 -10.63
N ASN A 426 6.68 -6.29 -9.60
CA ASN A 426 5.86 -7.19 -8.80
C ASN A 426 5.91 -6.88 -7.30
N GLY A 427 5.50 -5.67 -6.93
CA GLY A 427 5.44 -5.22 -5.54
C GLY A 427 4.65 -6.13 -4.60
N GLN A 428 3.72 -6.95 -5.10
CA GLN A 428 3.03 -7.98 -4.31
C GLN A 428 3.98 -9.02 -3.70
N LEU A 429 5.17 -9.25 -4.29
CA LEU A 429 6.21 -10.10 -3.69
C LEU A 429 6.70 -9.57 -2.34
N PHE A 430 6.49 -8.28 -2.08
CA PHE A 430 6.74 -7.64 -0.80
C PHE A 430 5.50 -7.49 0.07
N ALA A 431 4.31 -7.83 -0.42
CA ALA A 431 3.09 -7.83 0.39
C ALA A 431 3.38 -8.60 1.68
N ARG A 432 3.26 -7.90 2.81
CA ARG A 432 3.71 -8.40 4.10
C ARG A 432 2.60 -9.16 4.83
N TRP A 433 1.40 -9.19 4.25
CA TRP A 433 0.17 -9.54 4.95
C TRP A 433 -0.81 -10.28 4.05
N GLN A 434 -1.65 -11.09 4.68
CA GLN A 434 -2.90 -11.55 4.10
C GLN A 434 -3.95 -10.49 4.44
N PHE A 435 -4.06 -9.48 3.58
CA PHE A 435 -4.84 -8.26 3.83
C PHE A 435 -6.34 -8.50 3.99
N SER A 436 -6.80 -9.60 3.43
CA SER A 436 -8.11 -10.15 3.66
C SER A 436 -7.96 -11.65 3.76
N PRO A 437 -8.71 -12.35 4.64
CA PRO A 437 -8.87 -13.79 4.56
C PRO A 437 -9.35 -14.28 3.17
N ARG A 438 -9.67 -13.37 2.23
CA ARG A 438 -10.18 -13.61 0.88
C ARG A 438 -9.28 -13.14 -0.26
N LEU A 439 -8.08 -12.60 -0.01
CA LEU A 439 -7.05 -12.51 -1.06
C LEU A 439 -6.61 -13.95 -1.39
N LYS A 440 -7.34 -14.59 -2.30
CA LYS A 440 -7.17 -16.02 -2.62
C LYS A 440 -5.91 -16.29 -3.43
N GLU A 441 -5.34 -15.27 -4.06
CA GLU A 441 -4.29 -15.47 -5.05
C GLU A 441 -2.87 -15.52 -4.45
N PHE A 442 -2.53 -14.61 -3.51
CA PHE A 442 -1.17 -14.52 -2.94
C PHE A 442 -1.18 -14.25 -1.44
N ALA A 443 -0.37 -15.02 -0.69
CA ALA A 443 -0.21 -14.95 0.76
C ALA A 443 1.28 -15.06 1.12
N PHE A 444 2.02 -13.95 1.03
CA PHE A 444 3.45 -13.91 1.31
C PHE A 444 3.80 -13.62 2.79
N LYS A 445 2.96 -14.09 3.72
CA LYS A 445 3.14 -13.87 5.16
C LYS A 445 4.39 -14.59 5.67
N LEU A 446 5.22 -13.89 6.44
CA LEU A 446 6.43 -14.43 7.07
C LEU A 446 6.46 -14.06 8.56
N LYS A 447 7.00 -14.95 9.40
CA LYS A 447 7.35 -14.60 10.78
C LYS A 447 8.50 -13.56 10.79
N PRO A 448 8.60 -12.73 11.85
CA PRO A 448 9.77 -11.89 12.07
C PRO A 448 11.04 -12.73 12.11
N ARG A 449 12.17 -12.16 11.69
CA ARG A 449 13.47 -12.81 11.86
C ARG A 449 13.76 -12.92 13.36
N GLN A 450 14.13 -14.10 13.82
CA GLN A 450 14.66 -14.26 15.18
C GLN A 450 16.07 -13.66 15.20
N ILE A 451 16.28 -12.66 16.05
CA ILE A 451 17.62 -12.12 16.32
C ILE A 451 18.23 -13.05 17.38
N THR A 452 19.18 -13.88 16.96
CA THR A 452 19.98 -14.73 17.86
C THR A 452 21.21 -14.01 18.35
#